data_AF-A0A0G1RIJ5-F1
#
_entry.id   AF-A0A0G1RIJ5-F1
#
_cell.length_a   1.000
_cell.length_b   1.000
_cell.length_c   1.000
_cell.angle_alpha   90.00
_cell.angle_beta   90.00
_cell.angle_gamma   90.00
#
_symmetry.space_group_name_H-M   'P 1'
#
loop_
_entity.id
_entity.type
_entity.pdbx_description
1 polymer ?
#
loop_
_entity_poly.entity_id
_entity_poly.type
_entity_poly.pdbx_seq_one_letter_code
_entity_poly.pdbx_strand_id
1 'polypeptide(L)'
;MSLIRVYPYLSPRVIEVLAPLTEISIQTLTNEIKDWEDEPSSLTYPILVKTFGKQTLGGGIFVGITAELQNAKVSFQARDGTDDPPEVLCTISGGNLVAVDSTGLPMNPIFPTAYTQVIIAQSSSATIATPPSDDHLIYLINSLRGKQRQVGSF
;
A
#
# COMPACT_ATOMS: atom_id res chain seq x y z
N MET A 1 -12.47 -10.65 1.62
CA MET A 1 -13.06 -9.85 0.52
C MET A 1 -11.88 -9.16 -0.12
N SER A 2 -11.55 -9.49 -1.38
CA SER A 2 -10.41 -8.83 -2.04
C SER A 2 -10.69 -7.35 -2.23
N LEU A 3 -9.65 -6.53 -2.07
CA LEU A 3 -9.71 -5.08 -2.23
C LEU A 3 -9.48 -4.66 -3.69
N ILE A 4 -9.04 -5.60 -4.53
CA ILE A 4 -8.71 -5.35 -5.92
C ILE A 4 -9.49 -6.27 -6.85
N ARG A 5 -9.55 -5.87 -8.11
CA ARG A 5 -9.96 -6.71 -9.23
C ARG A 5 -8.93 -6.57 -10.34
N VAL A 6 -8.51 -7.70 -10.88
CA VAL A 6 -7.52 -7.74 -11.96
C VAL A 6 -8.21 -8.03 -13.29
N TYR A 7 -7.83 -7.28 -14.32
CA TYR A 7 -8.23 -7.47 -15.72
C TYR A 7 -7.02 -7.97 -16.52
N PRO A 8 -6.71 -9.29 -16.48
CA PRO A 8 -5.46 -9.83 -17.02
C PRO A 8 -5.42 -9.91 -18.55
N TYR A 9 -6.57 -9.75 -19.20
CA TYR A 9 -6.75 -9.82 -20.65
C TYR A 9 -6.48 -8.50 -21.37
N LEU A 10 -6.25 -7.40 -20.64
CA LEU A 10 -5.89 -6.10 -21.20
C LEU A 10 -4.37 -5.96 -21.36
N SER A 11 -3.92 -5.07 -22.24
CA SER A 11 -2.49 -4.73 -22.41
C SER A 11 -2.30 -3.22 -22.59
N PRO A 12 -1.70 -2.50 -21.62
CA PRO A 12 -1.28 -2.97 -20.30
C PRO A 12 -2.45 -3.52 -19.47
N ARG A 13 -2.17 -4.50 -18.60
CA ARG A 13 -3.17 -5.07 -17.70
C ARG A 13 -3.64 -4.03 -16.70
N VAL A 14 -4.88 -4.14 -16.23
CA VAL A 14 -5.44 -3.18 -15.27
C VAL A 14 -5.72 -3.86 -13.96
N ILE A 15 -5.22 -3.26 -12.87
CA ILE A 15 -5.45 -3.65 -11.50
C ILE A 15 -6.33 -2.56 -10.89
N GLU A 16 -7.61 -2.86 -10.73
CA GLU A 16 -8.61 -1.93 -10.24
C GLU A 16 -8.77 -2.07 -8.72
N VAL A 17 -8.52 -0.99 -8.00
CA VAL A 17 -8.80 -0.86 -6.57
C VAL A 17 -10.29 -0.56 -6.40
N LEU A 18 -11.00 -1.41 -5.66
CA LEU A 18 -12.45 -1.36 -5.55
C LEU A 18 -12.92 -0.23 -4.63
N ALA A 19 -14.02 0.40 -5.02
CA ALA A 19 -14.78 1.29 -4.14
C ALA A 19 -15.28 0.51 -2.91
N PRO A 20 -15.38 1.14 -1.72
CA PRO A 20 -15.26 2.58 -1.46
C PRO A 20 -13.82 3.07 -1.23
N LEU A 21 -12.79 2.23 -1.32
CA LEU A 21 -11.43 2.57 -0.91
C LEU A 21 -10.86 3.76 -1.69
N THR A 22 -10.32 4.75 -0.97
CA THR A 22 -9.66 5.94 -1.51
C THR A 22 -8.18 5.99 -1.17
N GLU A 23 -7.72 5.16 -0.23
CA GLU A 23 -6.31 5.10 0.16
C GLU A 23 -5.84 3.66 0.17
N ILE A 24 -4.71 3.38 -0.47
CA ILE A 24 -4.10 2.06 -0.45
C ILE A 24 -2.60 2.17 -0.22
N SER A 25 -2.09 1.37 0.71
CA SER A 25 -0.65 1.28 0.91
C SER A 25 -0.01 0.37 -0.16
N ILE A 26 1.23 0.65 -0.57
CA ILE A 26 2.00 -0.22 -1.47
C ILE A 26 2.12 -1.64 -0.90
N GLN A 27 2.21 -1.77 0.42
CA GLN A 27 2.21 -3.05 1.10
C GLN A 27 0.91 -3.82 0.87
N THR A 28 -0.23 -3.17 1.06
CA THR A 28 -1.56 -3.76 0.85
C THR A 28 -1.76 -4.11 -0.61
N LEU A 29 -1.48 -3.19 -1.52
CA LEU A 29 -1.58 -3.39 -2.95
C LEU A 29 -0.74 -4.58 -3.41
N THR A 30 0.52 -4.67 -2.95
CA THR A 30 1.40 -5.80 -3.25
C THR A 30 0.81 -7.11 -2.76
N ASN A 31 0.32 -7.15 -1.52
CA ASN A 31 -0.22 -8.38 -0.94
C ASN A 31 -1.44 -8.88 -1.71
N GLU A 32 -2.36 -7.98 -2.04
CA GLU A 32 -3.56 -8.31 -2.81
C GLU A 32 -3.22 -8.80 -4.23
N ILE A 33 -2.23 -8.19 -4.89
CA ILE A 33 -1.78 -8.66 -6.21
C ILE A 33 -1.17 -10.06 -6.10
N LYS A 34 -0.32 -10.32 -5.09
CA LYS A 34 0.29 -11.63 -4.90
C LYS A 34 -0.72 -12.70 -4.54
N ASP A 35 -1.69 -12.37 -3.69
CA ASP A 35 -2.80 -13.27 -3.35
C ASP A 35 -3.57 -13.67 -4.62
N TRP A 36 -3.85 -12.70 -5.50
CA TRP A 36 -4.45 -12.97 -6.81
C TRP A 36 -3.55 -13.82 -7.72
N GLU A 37 -2.23 -13.55 -7.78
CA GLU A 37 -1.27 -14.31 -8.59
C GLU A 37 -1.15 -15.77 -8.13
N ASP A 38 -1.33 -16.03 -6.82
CA ASP A 38 -1.25 -17.36 -6.22
C ASP A 38 -2.55 -18.19 -6.41
N GLU A 39 -3.64 -17.60 -6.92
CA GLU A 39 -4.87 -18.33 -7.20
C GLU A 39 -4.70 -19.31 -8.38
N PRO A 40 -5.25 -20.55 -8.30
CA PRO A 40 -5.13 -21.54 -9.37
C PRO A 40 -5.62 -21.08 -10.75
N SER A 41 -6.66 -20.23 -10.78
CA SER A 41 -7.19 -19.62 -12.00
C SER A 41 -6.26 -18.56 -12.62
N SER A 42 -5.36 -18.00 -11.81
CA SER A 42 -4.50 -16.87 -12.17
C SER A 42 -3.10 -17.31 -12.59
N LEU A 43 -2.67 -18.52 -12.20
CA LEU A 43 -1.34 -19.09 -12.52
C LEU A 43 -1.00 -19.14 -14.01
N THR A 44 -2.00 -19.09 -14.91
CA THR A 44 -1.77 -19.05 -16.36
C THR A 44 -1.32 -17.67 -16.86
N TYR A 45 -1.55 -16.61 -16.08
CA TYR A 45 -1.22 -15.25 -16.47
C TYR A 45 0.20 -14.88 -16.03
N PRO A 46 0.91 -14.03 -16.78
CA PRO A 46 2.21 -13.54 -16.35
C PRO A 46 2.10 -12.70 -15.08
N ILE A 47 3.17 -12.72 -14.28
CA ILE A 47 3.31 -11.88 -13.09
C ILE A 47 3.02 -10.41 -13.42
N LEU A 48 2.37 -9.76 -12.49
CA LEU A 48 1.93 -8.36 -12.52
C LEU A 48 2.83 -7.48 -11.67
N VAL A 49 3.46 -8.01 -10.61
CA VAL A 49 4.28 -7.20 -9.71
C VAL A 49 5.59 -7.88 -9.31
N LYS A 50 6.68 -7.12 -9.38
CA LYS A 50 7.95 -7.46 -8.72
C LYS A 50 8.14 -6.53 -7.54
N THR A 51 8.57 -7.06 -6.40
CA THR A 51 8.68 -6.28 -5.17
C THR A 51 10.08 -6.33 -4.60
N PHE A 52 10.60 -5.16 -4.29
CA PHE A 52 11.91 -4.97 -3.65
C PHE A 52 11.74 -4.24 -2.32
N GLY A 53 12.68 -4.42 -1.40
CA GLY A 53 12.67 -3.76 -0.10
C GLY A 53 12.41 -4.73 1.05
N LYS A 54 11.81 -4.20 2.13
CA LYS A 54 11.44 -4.95 3.34
C LYS A 54 12.60 -5.53 4.16
N GLN A 55 13.83 -5.09 3.91
CA GLN A 55 14.98 -5.46 4.73
C GLN A 55 14.85 -4.85 6.13
N THR A 56 15.25 -5.60 7.16
CA THR A 56 15.30 -5.09 8.53
C THR A 56 16.45 -4.10 8.69
N LEU A 57 16.15 -2.93 9.27
CA LEU A 57 17.14 -1.93 9.67
C LEU A 57 17.46 -1.99 11.18
N GLY A 58 16.83 -2.93 11.91
CA GLY A 58 16.87 -3.03 13.36
C GLY A 58 15.78 -2.18 14.04
N GLY A 59 15.53 -2.46 15.33
CA GLY A 59 14.59 -1.67 16.14
C GLY A 59 13.14 -1.67 15.64
N GLY A 60 12.69 -2.71 14.93
CA GLY A 60 11.34 -2.77 14.35
C GLY A 60 11.13 -1.90 13.11
N ILE A 61 12.20 -1.35 12.55
CA ILE A 61 12.17 -0.54 11.32
C ILE A 61 12.58 -1.40 10.12
N PHE A 62 11.82 -1.29 9.04
CA PHE A 62 12.08 -1.97 7.78
C PHE A 62 12.24 -0.97 6.65
N VAL A 63 12.99 -1.33 5.61
CA VAL A 63 13.01 -0.60 4.34
C VAL A 63 11.61 -0.71 3.69
N GLY A 64 11.11 0.40 3.16
CA GLY A 64 9.83 0.46 2.47
C GLY A 64 9.84 -0.31 1.15
N ILE A 65 8.66 -0.63 0.66
CA ILE A 65 8.50 -1.49 -0.51
C ILE A 65 8.53 -0.66 -1.78
N THR A 66 9.30 -1.12 -2.76
CA THR A 66 9.19 -0.67 -4.15
C THR A 66 8.47 -1.75 -4.94
N ALA A 67 7.28 -1.42 -5.46
CA ALA A 67 6.48 -2.28 -6.32
C ALA A 67 6.69 -1.87 -7.77
N GLU A 68 7.21 -2.79 -8.58
CA GLU A 68 7.42 -2.65 -10.02
C GLU A 68 6.37 -3.46 -10.80
N LEU A 69 5.40 -2.75 -11.37
CA LEU A 69 4.33 -3.35 -12.17
C LEU A 69 4.86 -3.80 -13.54
N GLN A 70 4.55 -5.04 -13.93
CA GLN A 70 5.02 -5.67 -15.17
C GLN A 70 3.90 -5.65 -16.24
N ASN A 71 4.03 -4.77 -17.22
CA ASN A 71 3.02 -4.53 -18.26
C ASN A 71 1.61 -4.36 -17.65
N ALA A 72 1.53 -3.68 -16.51
CA ALA A 72 0.32 -3.51 -15.71
C ALA A 72 0.23 -2.09 -15.16
N LYS A 73 -1.00 -1.63 -14.94
CA LYS A 73 -1.32 -0.32 -14.37
C LYS A 73 -2.35 -0.46 -13.27
N VAL A 74 -2.31 0.44 -12.30
CA VAL A 74 -3.28 0.54 -11.22
C VAL A 74 -4.32 1.60 -11.57
N SER A 75 -5.59 1.28 -11.36
CA SER A 75 -6.71 2.22 -11.42
C SER A 75 -7.49 2.17 -10.12
N PHE A 76 -8.17 3.26 -9.79
CA PHE A 76 -9.26 3.21 -8.81
C PHE A 76 -10.57 3.02 -9.56
N GLN A 77 -11.50 2.28 -8.97
CA GLN A 77 -12.82 2.08 -9.54
C GLN A 77 -13.49 3.44 -9.79
N ALA A 78 -14.06 3.61 -10.97
CA ALA A 78 -14.75 4.84 -11.36
C ALA A 78 -15.85 5.20 -10.36
N ARG A 79 -16.01 6.49 -10.09
CA ARG A 79 -17.08 7.02 -9.24
C ARG A 79 -18.23 7.51 -10.10
N ASP A 80 -19.42 7.61 -9.52
CA ASP A 80 -20.63 8.03 -10.23
C ASP A 80 -20.75 9.56 -10.35
N GLY A 81 -19.81 10.30 -9.75
CA GLY A 81 -19.77 11.76 -9.79
C GLY A 81 -20.89 12.43 -8.98
N THR A 82 -21.51 11.69 -8.05
CA THR A 82 -22.57 12.21 -7.18
C THR A 82 -22.05 12.87 -5.90
N ASP A 83 -20.75 12.73 -5.62
CA ASP A 83 -20.05 13.37 -4.50
C ASP A 83 -19.89 14.90 -4.70
N ASP A 84 -19.66 15.65 -3.61
CA ASP A 84 -19.33 17.08 -3.64
C ASP A 84 -18.00 17.33 -2.90
N PRO A 85 -16.88 17.62 -3.60
CA PRO A 85 -16.73 17.73 -5.06
C PRO A 85 -16.88 16.37 -5.79
N PRO A 86 -17.25 16.37 -7.08
CA PRO A 86 -17.55 15.14 -7.83
C PRO A 86 -16.32 14.26 -8.08
N GLU A 87 -15.12 14.79 -7.94
CA GLU A 87 -13.87 14.06 -8.10
C GLU A 87 -13.34 13.60 -6.74
N VAL A 88 -13.08 12.31 -6.64
CA VAL A 88 -12.55 11.71 -5.43
C VAL A 88 -11.03 11.60 -5.53
N LEU A 89 -10.34 12.18 -4.56
CA LEU A 89 -8.89 12.02 -4.42
C LEU A 89 -8.57 10.61 -3.91
N CYS A 90 -7.73 9.90 -4.63
CA CYS A 90 -7.24 8.58 -4.28
C CYS A 90 -5.73 8.59 -4.07
N THR A 91 -5.27 8.08 -2.92
CA THR A 91 -3.86 8.17 -2.51
C THR A 91 -3.22 6.80 -2.46
N ILE A 92 -2.04 6.68 -3.06
CA ILE A 92 -1.16 5.50 -2.93
C ILE A 92 0.06 5.90 -2.11
N SER A 93 0.33 5.21 -1.00
CA SER A 93 1.37 5.59 -0.03
C SER A 93 2.14 4.40 0.55
N GLY A 94 3.16 4.66 1.37
CA GLY A 94 3.92 3.62 2.11
C GLY A 94 5.02 2.92 1.30
N GLY A 95 5.43 3.48 0.16
CA GLY A 95 6.47 2.92 -0.68
C GLY A 95 6.60 3.64 -2.01
N ASN A 96 7.23 2.97 -2.97
CA ASN A 96 7.39 3.46 -4.34
C ASN A 96 6.61 2.57 -5.31
N LEU A 97 5.95 3.21 -6.26
CA LEU A 97 5.23 2.54 -7.34
C LEU A 97 5.89 2.91 -8.67
N VAL A 98 6.40 1.91 -9.37
CA VAL A 98 6.97 2.07 -10.71
C VAL A 98 6.32 1.05 -11.64
N ALA A 99 6.28 1.34 -12.94
CA ALA A 99 5.72 0.43 -13.92
C ALA A 99 6.61 0.36 -15.15
N VAL A 100 6.71 -0.83 -15.72
CA VAL A 100 7.42 -1.11 -16.96
C VAL A 100 6.48 -1.74 -17.98
N ASP A 101 6.72 -1.50 -19.27
CA ASP A 101 5.96 -2.11 -20.36
C ASP A 101 6.43 -3.53 -20.67
N SER A 102 5.80 -4.15 -21.67
CA SER A 102 6.17 -5.49 -22.14
C SER A 102 7.60 -5.58 -22.70
N THR A 103 8.23 -4.45 -22.98
CA THR A 103 9.63 -4.34 -23.46
C THR A 103 10.60 -3.90 -22.36
N GLY A 104 10.12 -3.66 -21.14
CA GLY A 104 10.93 -3.21 -20.00
C GLY A 104 11.19 -1.70 -19.96
N LEU A 105 10.52 -0.91 -20.79
CA LEU A 105 10.63 0.55 -20.74
C LEU A 105 9.71 1.14 -19.66
N PRO A 106 10.12 2.22 -18.99
CA PRO A 106 9.31 2.85 -17.95
C PRO A 106 8.00 3.40 -18.53
N MET A 107 6.89 3.18 -17.82
CA MET A 107 5.58 3.72 -18.16
C MET A 107 4.91 4.38 -16.95
N ASN A 108 3.85 5.16 -17.22
CA ASN A 108 3.00 5.67 -16.15
C ASN A 108 2.26 4.49 -15.46
N PRO A 109 2.43 4.29 -14.14
CA PRO A 109 1.77 3.21 -13.41
C PRO A 109 0.26 3.40 -13.25
N ILE A 110 -0.28 4.60 -13.51
CA ILE A 110 -1.70 4.89 -13.30
C ILE A 110 -2.50 4.76 -14.60
N PHE A 111 -3.64 4.07 -14.50
CA PHE A 111 -4.70 4.11 -15.48
C PHE A 111 -5.84 5.00 -14.96
N PRO A 112 -6.13 6.15 -15.60
CA PRO A 112 -7.14 7.09 -15.13
C PRO A 112 -8.55 6.56 -15.36
N THR A 113 -9.45 6.81 -14.42
CA THR A 113 -10.88 6.47 -14.50
C THR A 113 -11.74 7.70 -14.23
N ALA A 114 -13.03 7.64 -14.56
CA ALA A 114 -13.93 8.77 -14.36
C ALA A 114 -14.04 9.16 -12.88
N TYR A 115 -13.98 10.47 -12.61
CA TYR A 115 -14.18 11.05 -11.29
C TYR A 115 -13.19 10.57 -10.21
N THR A 116 -12.00 10.10 -10.60
CA THR A 116 -10.91 9.77 -9.68
C THR A 116 -9.66 10.56 -10.02
N GLN A 117 -9.04 11.14 -8.99
CA GLN A 117 -7.72 11.76 -9.11
C GLN A 117 -6.72 10.99 -8.26
N VAL A 118 -5.69 10.41 -8.88
CA VAL A 118 -4.72 9.58 -8.16
C VAL A 118 -3.46 10.36 -7.84
N ILE A 119 -3.10 10.40 -6.56
CA ILE A 119 -1.82 10.93 -6.07
C ILE A 119 -0.97 9.76 -5.55
N ILE A 120 0.28 9.70 -6.00
CA ILE A 120 1.26 8.73 -5.50
C ILE A 120 2.25 9.46 -4.59
N ALA A 121 2.23 9.15 -3.31
CA ALA A 121 3.18 9.64 -2.33
C ALA A 121 4.47 8.78 -2.37
N GLN A 122 5.35 9.08 -3.34
CA GLN A 122 6.65 8.41 -3.50
C GLN A 122 7.66 8.91 -2.45
N SER A 123 8.64 8.07 -2.13
CA SER A 123 9.69 8.38 -1.15
C SER A 123 11.07 8.02 -1.69
N SER A 124 12.06 8.90 -1.50
CA SER A 124 13.47 8.59 -1.85
C SER A 124 14.06 7.48 -0.98
N SER A 125 13.61 7.37 0.28
CA SER A 125 13.99 6.33 1.24
C SER A 125 12.78 5.96 2.12
N ALA A 126 11.82 5.21 1.57
CA ALA A 126 10.67 4.74 2.37
C ALA A 126 11.16 3.85 3.52
N THR A 127 10.62 4.03 4.72
CA THR A 127 10.84 3.14 5.87
C THR A 127 9.50 2.80 6.50
N ILE A 128 9.29 1.53 6.81
CA ILE A 128 8.13 1.05 7.56
C ILE A 128 8.57 0.92 9.01
N ALA A 129 8.11 1.82 9.88
CA ALA A 129 8.31 1.68 11.32
C ALA A 129 7.11 0.91 11.89
N THR A 130 7.34 -0.31 12.38
CA THR A 130 6.34 -1.01 13.18
C THR A 130 6.65 -0.71 14.64
N PRO A 131 5.78 0.03 15.37
CA PRO A 131 6.02 0.26 16.78
C PRO A 131 6.01 -1.10 17.50
N PRO A 132 7.07 -1.46 18.25
CA PRO A 132 7.02 -2.65 19.10
C PRO A 132 5.90 -2.44 20.14
N SER A 133 5.02 -3.43 20.29
CA SER A 133 3.86 -3.41 21.19
C SER A 133 4.21 -3.23 22.68
N ASP A 134 5.47 -3.40 23.04
CA ASP A 134 5.86 -3.57 24.44
C ASP A 134 6.62 -2.36 25.01
N ASP A 135 7.22 -1.52 24.15
CA ASP A 135 8.06 -0.40 24.61
C ASP A 135 7.24 0.71 25.28
N HIS A 136 6.05 1.01 24.75
CA HIS A 136 5.16 2.01 25.34
C HIS A 136 4.60 1.58 26.70
N LEU A 137 4.44 0.27 26.94
CA LEU A 137 4.09 -0.23 28.27
C LEU A 137 5.26 -0.07 29.25
N ILE A 138 6.51 -0.27 28.81
CA ILE A 138 7.69 -0.01 29.65
C ILE A 138 7.78 1.48 30.01
N TYR A 139 7.55 2.39 29.06
CA TYR A 139 7.51 3.84 29.36
C TYR A 139 6.31 4.23 30.23
N LEU A 140 5.13 3.63 30.02
CA LEU A 140 3.95 3.82 30.88
C LEU A 140 4.24 3.35 32.31
N ILE A 141 4.75 2.13 32.49
CA ILE A 141 5.10 1.55 33.79
C ILE A 141 6.16 2.41 34.49
N ASN A 142 7.19 2.86 33.77
CA ASN A 142 8.21 3.75 34.32
C ASN A 142 7.64 5.13 34.71
N SER A 143 6.65 5.64 33.97
CA SER A 143 5.96 6.90 34.31
C SER A 143 5.02 6.78 35.52
N LEU A 144 4.39 5.62 35.70
CA LEU A 144 3.52 5.32 36.84
C LEU A 144 4.32 5.07 38.12
N ARG A 145 5.53 4.49 37.99
CA ARG A 145 6.44 4.21 39.12
C ARG A 145 6.98 5.48 39.78
N GLY A 146 7.04 6.61 39.08
CA GLY A 146 7.54 7.88 39.62
C GLY A 146 6.55 8.66 40.52
N LYS A 147 5.28 8.26 40.59
CA LYS A 147 4.22 9.04 41.26
C LYS A 147 3.64 8.44 42.56
N GLN A 148 4.11 7.30 43.04
CA GLN A 148 3.68 6.81 44.36
C GLN A 148 4.48 7.49 45.49
N ARG A 149 4.17 8.77 45.73
CA ARG A 149 4.43 9.44 47.01
C ARG A 149 3.48 8.83 48.04
N GLN A 150 4.02 7.88 48.81
CA GLN A 150 3.67 7.51 50.18
C GLN A 150 2.34 8.11 50.70
N VAL A 151 1.27 7.29 50.71
CA VAL A 151 0.09 7.57 51.54
C VAL A 151 0.25 6.76 52.83
N GLY A 152 0.66 7.45 53.90
CA GLY A 152 0.84 6.85 55.23
C GLY A 152 1.94 7.53 56.03
N SER A 153 1.62 8.68 56.63
CA SER A 153 2.23 9.19 57.86
C SER A 153 1.44 10.40 58.34
N PHE A 154 0.38 10.16 59.11
CA PHE A 154 0.19 10.64 60.49
C PHE A 154 -0.87 9.75 61.15
#